data_AF-A0A7J3NPX1-F1
#
_entry.id   AF-A0A7J3NPX1-F1
#
_cell.length_a   1.000
_cell.length_b   1.000
_cell.length_c   1.000
_cell.angle_alpha   90.00
_cell.angle_beta   90.00
_cell.angle_gamma   90.00
#
_symmetry.space_group_name_H-M   'P 1'
#
loop_
_entity.id
_entity.type
_entity.pdbx_description
1 polymer ?
#
loop_
_entity_poly.entity_id
_entity_poly.type
_entity_poly.pdbx_seq_one_letter_code
_entity_poly.pdbx_strand_id
1 'polypeptide(L)'
;MTEAAQRNLPYVLIVETWKGNPGDMFFYRADVAGAKEPLAVLRVKSVKLQREINRETKIGEVKGIVIQSQGQTELAKFLSKVFEGGDEEEKKLVLSIESSGEKEFIINFKIREKEIGPRIKFKVLRLGLV
;
A
#
# COMPACT_ATOMS: atom_id res chain seq x y z
N MET A 1 1.35 23.49 9.20
CA MET A 1 0.41 22.34 9.22
C MET A 1 0.26 21.81 7.81
N THR A 2 0.31 20.50 7.61
CA THR A 2 0.09 19.83 6.31
C THR A 2 -1.40 19.64 6.04
N GLU A 3 -1.79 19.53 4.77
CA GLU A 3 -3.19 19.24 4.37
C GLU A 3 -3.70 17.93 5.00
N ALA A 4 -2.83 16.91 5.11
CA ALA A 4 -3.16 15.65 5.76
C ALA A 4 -3.55 15.82 7.24
N ALA A 5 -2.82 16.65 8.00
CA ALA A 5 -3.14 16.93 9.40
C ALA A 5 -4.46 17.69 9.56
N GLN A 6 -4.77 18.62 8.64
CA GLN A 6 -6.06 19.34 8.63
C GLN A 6 -7.24 18.41 8.34
N ARG A 7 -7.03 17.37 7.55
CA ARG A 7 -8.04 16.36 7.20
C ARG A 7 -8.06 15.18 8.17
N ASN A 8 -7.31 15.25 9.27
CA ASN A 8 -7.16 14.17 10.26
C ASN A 8 -6.72 12.82 9.64
N LEU A 9 -5.89 12.87 8.59
CA LEU A 9 -5.31 11.69 7.96
C LEU A 9 -3.98 11.36 8.64
N PRO A 10 -3.81 10.18 9.27
CA PRO A 10 -2.64 9.88 10.09
C PRO A 10 -1.35 9.61 9.29
N TYR A 11 -1.49 9.24 8.02
CA TYR A 11 -0.37 8.88 7.14
C TYR A 11 -0.44 9.60 5.80
N VAL A 12 0.73 9.80 5.20
CA VAL A 12 0.90 10.35 3.86
C VAL A 12 1.75 9.37 3.04
N LEU A 13 1.27 9.02 1.86
CA LEU A 13 2.02 8.27 0.86
C LEU A 13 2.42 9.23 -0.26
N ILE A 14 3.73 9.33 -0.51
CA ILE A 14 4.28 10.04 -1.67
C ILE A 14 4.85 9.00 -2.63
N VAL A 15 4.45 9.05 -3.88
CA VAL A 15 5.00 8.21 -4.95
C VAL A 15 5.84 9.08 -5.87
N GLU A 16 7.15 8.92 -5.83
CA GLU A 16 8.04 9.59 -6.76
C GLU A 16 7.96 8.96 -8.15
N THR A 17 8.31 9.74 -9.17
CA THR A 17 8.35 9.27 -10.55
C THR A 17 9.78 9.18 -11.05
N TRP A 18 10.07 8.13 -11.81
CA TRP A 18 11.32 7.94 -12.51
C TRP A 18 11.03 7.63 -13.97
N LYS A 19 11.48 8.52 -14.87
CA LYS A 19 11.26 8.39 -16.33
C LYS A 19 9.79 8.09 -16.69
N GLY A 20 8.86 8.80 -16.04
CA GLY A 20 7.42 8.66 -16.27
C GLY A 20 6.76 7.43 -15.62
N ASN A 21 7.50 6.62 -14.87
CA ASN A 21 6.97 5.44 -14.15
C ASN A 21 7.03 5.65 -12.63
N PRO A 22 6.18 4.98 -11.83
CA PRO A 22 6.32 4.96 -10.38
C PRO A 22 7.71 4.45 -9.96
N GLY A 23 8.40 5.23 -9.13
CA GLY A 23 9.74 4.96 -8.61
C GLY A 23 9.69 4.53 -7.14
N ASP A 24 10.12 5.39 -6.23
CA ASP A 24 10.10 5.08 -4.79
C ASP A 24 8.79 5.57 -4.15
N MET A 25 8.23 4.74 -3.25
CA MET A 25 7.07 5.07 -2.42
C MET A 25 7.55 5.37 -1.00
N PHE A 26 7.20 6.55 -0.51
CA PHE A 26 7.60 7.08 0.78
C PHE A 26 6.38 7.22 1.68
N PHE A 27 6.45 6.60 2.86
CA PHE A 27 5.39 6.67 3.86
C PHE A 27 5.81 7.59 4.99
N TYR A 28 4.97 8.57 5.32
CA TYR A 28 5.18 9.51 6.41
C TYR A 28 4.01 9.47 7.38
N ARG A 29 4.29 9.82 8.63
CA ARG A 29 3.26 10.16 9.63
C ARG A 29 2.89 11.64 9.48
N ALA A 30 1.60 11.93 9.39
CA ALA A 30 1.11 13.28 9.11
C ALA A 30 1.28 14.25 10.29
N ASP A 31 1.26 13.73 11.52
CA ASP A 31 1.47 14.47 12.76
C ASP A 31 2.93 14.90 12.95
N VAL A 32 3.87 14.22 12.28
CA VAL A 32 5.27 14.62 12.18
C VAL A 32 5.51 15.44 10.92
N ALA A 33 4.64 16.42 10.67
CA ALA A 33 4.77 17.37 9.56
C ALA A 33 6.11 18.13 9.66
N GLY A 34 7.09 17.75 8.82
CA GLY A 34 8.48 18.23 8.86
C GLY A 34 9.52 17.15 9.13
N ALA A 35 9.11 15.88 9.29
CA ALA A 35 10.02 14.75 9.39
C ALA A 35 10.97 14.71 8.18
N LYS A 36 12.28 14.82 8.45
CA LYS A 36 13.31 14.68 7.41
C LYS A 36 13.35 13.27 6.81
N GLU A 37 12.75 12.29 7.47
CA GLU A 37 12.86 10.89 7.09
C GLU A 37 11.52 10.16 7.03
N PRO A 38 11.31 9.33 5.99
CA PRO A 38 10.13 8.48 5.84
C PRO A 38 10.15 7.31 6.84
N LEU A 39 8.96 6.91 7.30
CA LEU A 39 8.75 5.68 8.07
C LEU A 39 9.11 4.44 7.26
N ALA A 40 8.71 4.41 5.99
CA ALA A 40 9.05 3.31 5.09
C ALA A 40 9.37 3.83 3.69
N VAL A 41 10.29 3.12 3.04
CA VAL A 41 10.67 3.36 1.64
C VAL A 41 10.56 2.05 0.88
N LEU A 42 9.65 2.03 -0.09
CA LEU A 42 9.40 0.89 -0.96
C LEU A 42 9.77 1.27 -2.39
N ARG A 43 10.78 0.60 -2.98
CA ARG A 43 11.18 0.84 -4.37
C ARG A 43 10.31 0.04 -5.32
N VAL A 44 9.51 0.71 -6.13
CA VAL A 44 8.68 0.07 -7.14
C VAL A 44 9.57 -0.51 -8.25
N LYS A 45 9.32 -1.77 -8.59
CA LYS A 45 9.99 -2.51 -9.66
C LYS A 45 9.12 -2.63 -10.89
N SER A 46 7.82 -2.85 -10.69
CA SER A 46 6.83 -2.89 -11.75
C SER A 46 5.44 -2.63 -11.20
N VAL A 47 4.59 -2.00 -12.01
CA VAL A 47 3.17 -1.82 -11.72
C VAL A 47 2.36 -2.31 -12.90
N LYS A 48 1.27 -3.03 -12.63
CA LYS A 48 0.23 -3.31 -13.61
C LYS A 48 -1.06 -2.67 -13.11
N LEU A 49 -1.59 -1.69 -13.84
CA LEU A 49 -2.73 -0.90 -13.40
C LEU A 49 -4.02 -1.70 -13.50
N GLN A 50 -5.06 -1.28 -12.77
CA GLN A 50 -6.39 -1.88 -12.84
C GLN A 50 -6.90 -1.99 -14.29
N ARG A 51 -6.70 -0.96 -15.11
CA ARG A 51 -7.13 -0.96 -16.53
C ARG A 51 -6.46 -2.04 -17.39
N GLU A 52 -5.31 -2.54 -16.96
CA GLU A 52 -4.54 -3.60 -17.63
C GLU A 52 -4.84 -4.99 -17.06
N ILE A 53 -5.45 -5.07 -15.87
CA ILE A 53 -5.82 -6.33 -15.21
C ILE A 53 -7.30 -6.63 -15.46
N ASN A 54 -8.18 -5.66 -15.19
CA ASN A 54 -9.60 -5.89 -15.10
C ASN A 54 -10.38 -4.57 -15.29
N ARG A 55 -10.46 -4.15 -16.56
CA ARG A 55 -11.03 -2.86 -16.99
C ARG A 55 -12.50 -2.68 -16.66
N GLU A 56 -13.24 -3.78 -16.51
CA GLU A 56 -14.71 -3.78 -16.36
C GLU A 56 -15.15 -3.68 -14.89
N THR A 57 -14.25 -3.89 -13.94
CA THR A 57 -14.63 -3.87 -12.52
C THR A 57 -14.72 -2.43 -12.01
N LYS A 58 -15.95 -1.98 -11.75
CA LYS A 58 -16.18 -0.75 -10.99
C LYS A 58 -16.02 -1.05 -9.51
N ILE A 59 -15.06 -0.40 -8.87
CA ILE A 59 -14.89 -0.47 -7.42
C ILE A 59 -15.92 0.49 -6.82
N GLY A 60 -16.92 -0.07 -6.14
CA GLY A 60 -17.87 0.73 -5.35
C GLY A 60 -17.21 1.25 -4.06
N GLU A 61 -18.01 1.73 -3.13
CA GLU A 61 -17.52 2.10 -1.81
C GLU A 61 -16.89 0.89 -1.10
N VAL A 62 -15.60 1.02 -0.75
CA VAL A 62 -14.83 0.05 0.04
C VAL A 62 -14.98 0.43 1.51
N LYS A 63 -15.53 -0.47 2.32
CA LYS A 63 -15.77 -0.22 3.75
C LYS A 63 -14.58 -0.61 4.64
N GLY A 64 -13.66 -1.41 4.13
CA GLY A 64 -12.48 -1.85 4.88
C GLY A 64 -11.47 -2.59 4.02
N ILE A 65 -10.24 -2.68 4.54
CA ILE A 65 -9.13 -3.39 3.90
C ILE A 65 -8.67 -4.53 4.81
N VAL A 66 -8.56 -5.73 4.27
CA VAL A 66 -7.94 -6.88 4.96
C VAL A 66 -6.60 -7.17 4.36
N ILE A 67 -5.57 -7.27 5.19
CA ILE A 67 -4.22 -7.58 4.76
C ILE A 67 -3.92 -9.05 5.00
N GLN A 68 -3.58 -9.75 3.93
CA GLN A 68 -3.17 -11.15 3.96
C GLN A 68 -1.69 -11.22 3.55
N SER A 69 -0.85 -11.83 4.39
CA SER A 69 0.58 -11.93 4.13
C SER A 69 1.08 -13.35 4.36
N GLN A 70 1.82 -13.88 3.39
CA GLN A 70 2.52 -15.14 3.53
C GLN A 70 3.95 -14.89 4.03
N GLY A 71 4.15 -15.06 5.34
CA GLY A 71 5.49 -15.10 5.95
C GLY A 71 6.18 -13.75 6.20
N GLN A 72 5.53 -12.61 5.96
CA GLN A 72 6.11 -11.28 6.19
C GLN A 72 5.28 -10.47 7.18
N THR A 73 5.54 -10.73 8.45
CA THR A 73 4.73 -10.19 9.56
C THR A 73 4.96 -8.69 9.77
N GLU A 74 6.17 -8.18 9.62
CA GLU A 74 6.47 -6.75 9.83
C GLU A 74 5.86 -5.85 8.75
N LEU A 75 6.02 -6.21 7.48
CA LEU A 75 5.44 -5.46 6.37
C LEU A 75 3.91 -5.49 6.42
N ALA A 76 3.32 -6.65 6.76
CA ALA A 76 1.88 -6.76 6.95
C ALA A 76 1.40 -5.87 8.09
N LYS A 77 2.05 -5.92 9.27
CA LYS A 77 1.72 -5.05 10.41
C LYS A 77 1.83 -3.57 10.06
N PHE A 78 2.88 -3.18 9.36
CA PHE A 78 3.06 -1.81 8.90
C PHE A 78 1.90 -1.37 8.01
N LEU A 79 1.56 -2.17 6.99
CA LEU A 79 0.47 -1.85 6.07
C LEU A 79 -0.90 -1.86 6.77
N SER A 80 -1.13 -2.74 7.75
CA SER A 80 -2.37 -2.74 8.55
C SER A 80 -2.54 -1.47 9.34
N LYS A 81 -1.44 -0.92 9.85
CA LYS A 81 -1.46 0.36 10.56
C LYS A 81 -1.70 1.53 9.61
N VAL A 82 -1.08 1.52 8.43
CA VAL A 82 -1.19 2.60 7.43
C VAL A 82 -2.59 2.66 6.80
N PHE A 83 -3.17 1.51 6.48
CA PHE A 83 -4.46 1.42 5.78
C PHE A 83 -5.65 1.24 6.72
N GLU A 84 -5.45 1.35 8.04
CA GLU A 84 -6.48 1.13 9.06
C GLU A 84 -7.23 -0.19 8.82
N GLY A 85 -6.47 -1.27 8.62
CA GLY A 85 -7.05 -2.57 8.31
C GLY A 85 -7.97 -3.04 9.45
N GLY A 86 -9.24 -3.27 9.14
CA GLY A 86 -10.28 -3.69 10.08
C GLY A 86 -10.77 -5.12 9.83
N ASP A 87 -11.30 -5.75 10.88
CA ASP A 87 -11.79 -7.13 10.85
C ASP A 87 -13.22 -7.30 10.30
N GLU A 88 -13.94 -6.23 9.89
CA GLU A 88 -15.37 -6.27 9.54
C GLU A 88 -15.71 -6.76 8.12
N GLU A 89 -16.45 -7.87 8.01
CA GLU A 89 -16.60 -8.75 6.83
C GLU A 89 -17.33 -8.17 5.60
N GLU A 90 -18.07 -7.07 5.71
CA GLU A 90 -18.90 -6.60 4.61
C GLU A 90 -18.17 -5.60 3.68
N LYS A 91 -17.85 -6.06 2.46
CA LYS A 91 -17.16 -5.32 1.37
C LYS A 91 -15.66 -5.07 1.57
N LYS A 92 -14.93 -6.12 1.98
CA LYS A 92 -13.48 -6.10 2.17
C LYS A 92 -12.73 -6.06 0.83
N LEU A 93 -11.93 -5.02 0.64
CA LEU A 93 -10.80 -5.06 -0.27
C LEU A 93 -9.69 -5.90 0.39
N VAL A 94 -9.28 -6.99 -0.24
CA VAL A 94 -8.19 -7.82 0.25
C VAL A 94 -6.89 -7.35 -0.38
N LEU A 95 -5.94 -6.93 0.44
CA LEU A 95 -4.57 -6.63 0.07
C LEU A 95 -3.72 -7.86 0.41
N SER A 96 -3.39 -8.65 -0.62
CA SER A 96 -2.49 -9.81 -0.47
C SER A 96 -1.04 -9.40 -0.72
N ILE A 97 -0.15 -9.85 0.15
CA ILE A 97 1.30 -9.62 0.12
C ILE A 97 1.99 -10.97 -0.06
N GLU A 98 2.71 -11.10 -1.16
CA GLU A 98 3.44 -12.31 -1.53
C GLU A 98 4.94 -11.98 -1.63
N SER A 99 5.79 -12.84 -1.06
CA SER A 99 7.24 -12.74 -1.24
C SER A 99 7.63 -13.25 -2.64
N SER A 100 8.46 -12.49 -3.33
CA SER A 100 8.93 -12.81 -4.70
C SER A 100 10.46 -12.92 -4.80
N GLY A 101 11.17 -12.71 -3.68
CA GLY A 101 12.63 -12.72 -3.61
C GLY A 101 13.12 -12.07 -2.31
N GLU A 102 14.43 -11.91 -2.16
CA GLU A 102 15.00 -11.27 -0.97
C GLU A 102 14.58 -9.78 -0.87
N LYS A 103 13.73 -9.47 0.12
CA LYS A 103 13.11 -8.16 0.34
C LYS A 103 12.26 -7.66 -0.84
N GLU A 104 11.88 -8.54 -1.77
CA GLU A 104 11.01 -8.21 -2.90
C GLU A 104 9.62 -8.81 -2.70
N PHE A 105 8.60 -7.97 -2.84
CA PHE A 105 7.22 -8.33 -2.57
C PHE A 105 6.31 -7.92 -3.71
N ILE A 106 5.19 -8.62 -3.81
CA ILE A 106 4.09 -8.29 -4.70
C ILE A 106 2.87 -7.99 -3.83
N ILE A 107 2.27 -6.81 -4.04
CA ILE A 107 0.95 -6.47 -3.53
C ILE A 107 -0.07 -6.67 -4.65
N ASN A 108 -1.12 -7.42 -4.34
CA ASN A 108 -2.30 -7.57 -5.18
C ASN A 108 -3.55 -7.17 -4.40
N PHE A 109 -4.44 -6.43 -5.05
CA PHE A 109 -5.75 -6.09 -4.51
C PHE A 109 -6.82 -7.00 -5.11
N LYS A 110 -7.64 -7.61 -4.25
CA LYS A 110 -8.73 -8.51 -4.61
C LYS A 110 -10.02 -8.08 -3.94
N ILE A 111 -11.15 -8.31 -4.60
CA ILE A 111 -12.47 -8.27 -3.96
C ILE A 111 -13.08 -9.66 -4.16
N ARG A 112 -13.42 -10.32 -3.05
CA ARG A 112 -13.72 -11.75 -3.03
C ARG A 112 -12.51 -12.52 -3.59
N GLU A 113 -12.65 -13.14 -4.75
CA GLU A 113 -11.57 -13.89 -5.41
C GLU A 113 -11.03 -13.20 -6.68
N LYS A 114 -11.61 -12.07 -7.07
CA LYS A 114 -11.24 -11.38 -8.31
C LYS A 114 -10.18 -10.34 -8.03
N GLU A 115 -9.06 -10.42 -8.75
CA GLU A 115 -8.06 -9.36 -8.76
C GLU A 115 -8.59 -8.11 -9.47
N ILE A 116 -8.43 -6.97 -8.82
CA ILE A 116 -8.86 -5.67 -9.33
C ILE A 116 -7.67 -4.75 -9.62
N GLY A 117 -6.52 -5.01 -9.01
CA GLY A 117 -5.33 -4.18 -9.15
C GLY A 117 -5.38 -2.86 -8.35
N PRO A 118 -4.33 -2.03 -8.44
CA PRO A 118 -3.10 -2.28 -9.20
C PRO A 118 -2.26 -3.42 -8.60
N ARG A 119 -1.57 -4.19 -9.44
CA ARG A 119 -0.53 -5.12 -8.97
C ARG A 119 0.79 -4.40 -8.90
N ILE A 120 1.45 -4.44 -7.76
CA ILE A 120 2.69 -3.70 -7.51
C ILE A 120 3.77 -4.66 -7.05
N LYS A 121 4.86 -4.77 -7.81
CA LYS A 121 6.09 -5.40 -7.35
C LYS A 121 7.03 -4.32 -6.81
N PHE A 122 7.56 -4.52 -5.62
CA PHE A 122 8.48 -3.57 -4.98
C PHE A 122 9.56 -4.26 -4.15
N LYS A 123 10.61 -3.53 -3.84
CA LYS A 123 11.65 -3.91 -2.89
C LYS A 123 11.57 -3.03 -1.64
N VAL A 124 11.58 -3.62 -0.46
CA VAL A 124 11.66 -2.86 0.80
C VAL A 124 13.10 -2.36 0.97
N LEU A 125 13.27 -1.03 0.96
CA LEU A 125 14.56 -0.40 1.24
C LEU A 125 14.69 -0.01 2.71
N ARG A 126 13.59 0.46 3.30
CA ARG A 126 13.47 0.81 4.71
C ARG A 126 12.07 0.47 5.21
N LEU A 127 12.01 -0.12 6.39
CA LEU A 127 10.77 -0.35 7.12
C LEU A 127 11.01 0.05 8.57
N GLY A 128 10.51 1.21 8.97
CA GLY A 128 10.50 1.66 10.35
C GLY A 128 9.41 0.93 11.11
N LEU A 129 9.75 0.40 12.29
CA LEU A 129 8.75 -0.06 13.25
C LEU A 129 8.00 1.17 13.77
N VAL A 130 6.67 1.14 13.68
CA VAL A 130 5.77 2.23 14.11
C VAL A 130 5.18 1.92 15.46
#